data_AF-A0A4Q2YGS8-F1
#
_entry.id   AF-A0A4Q2YGS8-F1
#
_cell.length_a   1.000
_cell.length_b   1.000
_cell.length_c   1.000
_cell.angle_alpha   90.00
_cell.angle_beta   90.00
_cell.angle_gamma   90.00
#
_symmetry.space_group_name_H-M   'P 1'
#
loop_
_entity.id
_entity.type
_entity.pdbx_description
1 polymer ?
#
loop_
_entity_poly.entity_id
_entity_poly.type
_entity_poly.pdbx_seq_one_letter_code
_entity_poly.pdbx_strand_id
1 'polypeptide(L)'
;MFEKRPQASSILKQSGIITVSMAAGWLLGRNPGKPQGADSPADASRRVTAEQAGLAASNASAKSNGTAGGPPGAGNRVTEARNALVLASVSKRQRAFSAFLESMTAEDAPQIERLFTRMDRSGATFQDDHTFEAFMERWGELDAQGAMKWLEENRGPTANPGDMEWYRNRIFTAWAASEPEKALKWADEKGDPEVSRDVFRGAIAALAQKDPVRAWRLTLERCPDDPQRASEVMNTLAESAVRAGGTEGMEQWFQTMTAVKGDGNKDGAMRVLATDAVAARMAHASREQGAQWVAAQADKPWRSDGAIVRAARAMAAADPEKAAKWSAALPMGKDPSDPYPGVRQTVEMWAKTAPENMARWVEDNRTSPYRDSAVAGIVNYYVRAGDSETAQTWARTIPLGPIHQSLPPTLWDPPQTQEP
;
A
#
# COMPACT_ATOMS: atom_id res chain seq x y z
N MET A 1 24.46 75.01 -28.28
CA MET A 1 23.36 74.09 -27.92
C MET A 1 23.93 73.02 -27.01
N PHE A 2 23.80 73.25 -25.70
CA PHE A 2 24.12 72.30 -24.64
C PHE A 2 22.78 71.84 -24.08
N GLU A 3 22.50 70.55 -24.08
CA GLU A 3 21.32 70.01 -23.41
C GLU A 3 21.73 69.02 -22.31
N LYS A 4 21.15 69.28 -21.14
CA LYS A 4 21.54 68.81 -19.82
C LYS A 4 21.11 67.36 -19.60
N ARG A 5 21.98 66.55 -18.98
CA ARG A 5 21.61 65.31 -18.30
C ARG A 5 20.92 65.63 -16.96
N PRO A 6 19.84 64.92 -16.57
CA PRO A 6 19.38 64.94 -15.20
C PRO A 6 20.15 63.94 -14.33
N GLN A 7 20.49 64.38 -13.12
CA GLN A 7 21.07 63.59 -12.05
C GLN A 7 20.05 62.57 -11.53
N ALA A 8 20.47 61.32 -11.39
CA ALA A 8 19.72 60.29 -10.67
C ALA A 8 19.89 60.52 -9.16
N SER A 9 18.81 60.95 -8.51
CA SER A 9 18.67 61.11 -7.08
C SER A 9 18.48 59.76 -6.38
N SER A 10 18.99 59.71 -5.15
CA SER A 10 19.03 58.59 -4.22
C SER A 10 17.69 57.86 -4.02
N ILE A 11 17.69 56.54 -4.24
CA ILE A 11 16.59 55.64 -3.92
C ILE A 11 16.89 54.91 -2.60
N LEU A 12 16.05 55.22 -1.60
CA LEU A 12 15.51 54.36 -0.54
C LEU A 12 16.43 53.30 0.12
N LYS A 13 16.93 53.63 1.31
CA LYS A 13 17.07 52.66 2.42
C LYS A 13 15.89 52.84 3.38
N GLN A 14 14.79 52.16 3.11
CA GLN A 14 13.80 51.84 4.15
C GLN A 14 13.81 50.32 4.33
N SER A 15 14.68 49.87 5.23
CA SER A 15 14.61 48.52 5.79
C SER A 15 13.44 48.51 6.78
N GLY A 16 12.23 48.30 6.26
CA GLY A 16 11.06 48.03 7.08
C GLY A 16 11.21 46.65 7.71
N ILE A 17 11.47 46.62 9.01
CA ILE A 17 11.30 45.43 9.83
C ILE A 17 9.80 45.12 9.82
N ILE A 18 9.40 44.02 9.16
CA ILE A 18 8.02 43.52 9.22
C ILE A 18 7.85 42.89 10.60
N THR A 19 7.32 43.65 11.55
CA THR A 19 6.92 43.14 12.86
C THR A 19 5.56 42.47 12.74
N VAL A 20 5.54 41.16 12.49
CA VAL A 20 4.29 40.37 12.55
C VAL A 20 3.90 40.24 14.02
N SER A 21 2.82 40.92 14.42
CA SER A 21 2.26 40.82 15.77
C SER A 21 1.10 39.82 15.75
N MET A 22 1.17 38.72 16.51
CA MET A 22 0.05 37.78 16.64
C MET A 22 -0.41 37.63 18.08
N ALA A 23 -1.73 37.70 18.26
CA ALA A 23 -2.44 37.40 19.50
C ALA A 23 -2.74 35.90 19.59
N ALA A 24 -2.31 35.25 20.68
CA ALA A 24 -2.56 33.83 20.92
C ALA A 24 -3.73 33.62 21.90
N GLY A 25 -4.82 32.99 21.42
CA GLY A 25 -5.91 32.48 22.25
C GLY A 25 -5.75 30.98 22.53
N TRP A 26 -5.67 30.61 23.81
CA TRP A 26 -5.57 29.22 24.28
C TRP A 26 -6.95 28.63 24.59
N LEU A 27 -7.20 27.38 24.16
CA LEU A 27 -8.34 26.56 24.58
C LEU A 27 -7.82 25.22 25.13
N LEU A 28 -8.04 24.97 26.42
CA LEU A 28 -7.82 23.69 27.09
C LEU A 28 -9.15 23.01 27.40
N GLY A 29 -9.20 21.69 27.22
CA GLY A 29 -9.92 20.80 28.14
C GLY A 29 -10.86 19.78 27.50
N ARG A 30 -10.47 18.49 27.57
CA ARG A 30 -11.31 17.45 28.19
C ARG A 30 -10.55 16.14 28.44
N ASN A 31 -10.79 15.60 29.62
CA ASN A 31 -10.25 14.38 30.22
C ASN A 31 -11.18 13.19 29.89
N PRO A 32 -10.70 11.98 29.52
CA PRO A 32 -11.57 10.82 29.32
C PRO A 32 -11.75 10.01 30.61
N GLY A 33 -13.00 9.59 30.84
CA GLY A 33 -13.40 8.77 31.99
C GLY A 33 -12.98 7.30 31.90
N LYS A 34 -12.83 6.67 33.07
CA LYS A 34 -12.57 5.23 33.28
C LYS A 34 -13.82 4.39 32.94
N PRO A 35 -13.67 3.16 32.41
CA PRO A 35 -14.71 2.14 32.45
C PRO A 35 -14.60 1.25 33.71
N GLN A 36 -15.75 0.91 34.29
CA GLN A 36 -15.96 -0.09 35.34
C GLN A 36 -16.42 -1.41 34.74
N GLY A 37 -16.07 -2.52 35.40
CA GLY A 37 -16.88 -3.75 35.45
C GLY A 37 -16.44 -4.88 34.52
N ALA A 38 -15.69 -5.83 35.07
CA ALA A 38 -15.45 -7.15 34.47
C ALA A 38 -16.30 -8.19 35.23
N ASP A 39 -17.19 -8.89 34.51
CA ASP A 39 -17.84 -10.11 35.00
C ASP A 39 -17.05 -11.34 34.53
N SER A 40 -16.91 -12.30 35.43
CA SER A 40 -16.08 -13.50 35.32
C SER A 40 -16.85 -14.67 34.69
N PRO A 41 -16.31 -15.43 33.71
CA PRO A 41 -16.96 -16.59 33.15
C PRO A 41 -16.40 -17.89 33.75
N ALA A 42 -17.10 -18.44 34.74
CA ALA A 42 -16.79 -19.74 35.31
C ALA A 42 -18.02 -20.67 35.25
N ASP A 43 -18.50 -21.00 34.04
CA ASP A 43 -19.46 -22.12 33.90
C ASP A 43 -19.55 -22.78 32.49
N ALA A 44 -18.71 -22.40 31.52
CA ALA A 44 -18.84 -22.91 30.14
C ALA A 44 -18.06 -24.23 29.86
N SER A 45 -17.25 -24.74 30.79
CA SER A 45 -16.25 -25.79 30.48
C SER A 45 -16.69 -27.25 30.70
N ARG A 46 -17.93 -27.51 31.15
CA ARG A 46 -18.38 -28.87 31.49
C ARG A 46 -19.31 -29.56 30.48
N ARG A 47 -19.73 -28.89 29.40
CA ARG A 47 -20.65 -29.49 28.40
C ARG A 47 -20.00 -30.04 27.13
N VAL A 48 -18.72 -29.78 26.86
CA VAL A 48 -18.08 -30.14 25.57
C VAL A 48 -17.53 -31.58 25.53
N THR A 49 -17.27 -32.23 26.67
CA THR A 49 -16.60 -33.54 26.72
C THR A 49 -17.50 -34.75 26.47
N ALA A 50 -18.82 -34.64 26.57
CA ALA A 50 -19.73 -35.77 26.38
C ALA A 50 -20.14 -36.01 24.91
N GLU A 51 -20.09 -34.97 24.07
CA GLU A 51 -20.57 -35.04 22.68
C GLU A 51 -19.48 -35.55 21.71
N GLN A 52 -18.20 -35.27 22.00
CA GLN A 52 -17.07 -35.77 21.21
C GLN A 52 -16.78 -37.27 21.37
N ALA A 53 -17.20 -37.89 22.48
CA ALA A 53 -17.04 -39.33 22.69
C ALA A 53 -18.04 -40.17 21.86
N GLY A 54 -19.20 -39.61 21.47
CA GLY A 54 -20.22 -40.29 20.66
C GLY A 54 -19.88 -40.42 19.18
N LEU A 55 -19.03 -39.53 18.64
CA LEU A 55 -18.61 -39.53 17.23
C LEU A 55 -17.50 -40.56 16.93
N ALA A 56 -16.72 -40.95 17.95
CA ALA A 56 -15.69 -41.99 17.83
C ALA A 56 -16.30 -43.41 17.82
N ALA A 57 -17.40 -43.63 18.54
CA ALA A 57 -18.01 -44.96 18.68
C ALA A 57 -18.96 -45.35 17.53
N SER A 58 -19.54 -44.36 16.84
CA SER A 58 -20.52 -44.59 15.76
C SER A 58 -19.90 -44.96 14.40
N ASN A 59 -18.58 -44.90 14.25
CA ASN A 59 -17.88 -45.19 12.99
C ASN A 59 -17.30 -46.60 12.86
N ALA A 60 -17.40 -47.45 13.89
CA ALA A 60 -16.87 -48.82 13.85
C ALA A 60 -17.78 -49.84 13.15
N SER A 61 -19.01 -49.46 12.74
CA SER A 61 -20.03 -50.40 12.26
C SER A 61 -20.56 -50.14 10.83
N ALA A 62 -19.77 -49.48 9.98
CA ALA A 62 -20.08 -49.38 8.55
C ALA A 62 -19.16 -50.33 7.74
N LYS A 63 -19.53 -51.61 7.66
CA LYS A 63 -19.01 -52.52 6.64
C LYS A 63 -19.46 -52.01 5.27
N SER A 64 -18.54 -51.44 4.51
CA SER A 64 -18.74 -50.98 3.15
C SER A 64 -18.91 -52.17 2.19
N ASN A 65 -20.15 -52.43 1.77
CA ASN A 65 -20.44 -53.11 0.50
C ASN A 65 -20.68 -52.01 -0.54
N GLY A 66 -19.79 -51.87 -1.51
CA GLY A 66 -19.92 -50.87 -2.58
C GLY A 66 -18.66 -50.77 -3.43
N THR A 67 -18.63 -51.61 -4.46
CA THR A 67 -17.83 -51.58 -5.70
C THR A 67 -17.09 -50.27 -6.01
N ALA A 68 -15.75 -50.30 -5.98
CA ALA A 68 -14.90 -49.25 -6.51
C ALA A 68 -13.80 -49.87 -7.40
N GLY A 69 -13.94 -49.70 -8.71
CA GLY A 69 -12.82 -49.82 -9.67
C GLY A 69 -11.95 -48.57 -9.65
N GLY A 70 -11.52 -48.12 -8.48
CA GLY A 70 -10.61 -47.00 -8.32
C GLY A 70 -9.15 -47.44 -8.49
N PRO A 71 -8.23 -46.55 -8.89
CA PRO A 71 -6.81 -46.86 -8.97
C PRO A 71 -6.30 -47.41 -7.62
N PRO A 72 -5.48 -48.47 -7.61
CA PRO A 72 -4.98 -49.10 -6.39
C PRO A 72 -4.18 -48.07 -5.57
N GLY A 73 -4.74 -47.63 -4.43
CA GLY A 73 -4.13 -46.65 -3.53
C GLY A 73 -5.08 -45.58 -2.98
N ALA A 74 -6.17 -45.26 -3.70
CA ALA A 74 -7.06 -44.14 -3.35
C ALA A 74 -7.73 -44.28 -1.95
N GLY A 75 -8.12 -45.50 -1.55
CA GLY A 75 -8.75 -45.73 -0.24
C GLY A 75 -7.85 -45.41 0.95
N ASN A 76 -6.53 -45.51 0.78
CA ASN A 76 -5.57 -45.20 1.86
C ASN A 76 -5.46 -43.69 2.09
N ARG A 77 -5.49 -42.88 1.02
CA ARG A 77 -5.31 -41.42 1.08
C ARG A 77 -6.44 -40.70 1.80
N VAL A 78 -7.70 -41.06 1.52
CA VAL A 78 -8.87 -40.51 2.25
C VAL A 78 -8.81 -40.85 3.74
N THR A 79 -8.33 -42.05 4.08
CA THR A 79 -8.18 -42.50 5.47
C THR A 79 -7.08 -41.71 6.19
N GLU A 80 -5.95 -41.50 5.52
CA GLU A 80 -4.84 -40.66 6.03
C GLU A 80 -5.28 -39.22 6.30
N ALA A 81 -5.93 -38.58 5.32
CA ALA A 81 -6.49 -37.24 5.48
C ALA A 81 -7.49 -37.16 6.64
N ARG A 82 -8.41 -38.13 6.74
CA ARG A 82 -9.38 -38.20 7.85
C ARG A 82 -8.67 -38.30 9.19
N ASN A 83 -7.66 -39.16 9.31
CA ASN A 83 -6.89 -39.33 10.54
C ASN A 83 -6.19 -38.04 10.97
N ALA A 84 -5.70 -37.24 10.02
CA ALA A 84 -5.17 -35.91 10.30
C ALA A 84 -6.28 -34.94 10.78
N LEU A 85 -7.42 -34.90 10.09
CA LEU A 85 -8.52 -33.97 10.35
C LEU A 85 -9.27 -34.21 11.68
N VAL A 86 -9.26 -35.42 12.23
CA VAL A 86 -9.95 -35.74 13.50
C VAL A 86 -9.09 -35.49 14.75
N LEU A 87 -7.85 -35.01 14.59
CA LEU A 87 -7.00 -34.70 15.74
C LEU A 87 -7.60 -33.54 16.56
N ALA A 88 -7.80 -33.76 17.86
CA ALA A 88 -8.45 -32.78 18.74
C ALA A 88 -7.68 -31.44 18.87
N SER A 89 -6.35 -31.50 18.82
CA SER A 89 -5.50 -30.31 18.90
C SER A 89 -5.38 -29.63 17.52
N VAL A 90 -5.76 -28.35 17.45
CA VAL A 90 -5.65 -27.51 16.24
C VAL A 90 -4.25 -27.59 15.62
N SER A 91 -3.20 -27.36 16.43
CA SER A 91 -1.82 -27.38 15.93
C SER A 91 -1.35 -28.76 15.46
N LYS A 92 -1.82 -29.85 16.09
CA LYS A 92 -1.51 -31.22 15.64
C LYS A 92 -2.22 -31.54 14.33
N ARG A 93 -3.49 -31.16 14.21
CA ARG A 93 -4.30 -31.31 13.01
C ARG A 93 -3.68 -30.57 11.83
N GLN A 94 -3.37 -29.28 12.00
CA GLN A 94 -2.71 -28.47 10.96
C GLN A 94 -1.40 -29.13 10.50
N ARG A 95 -0.51 -29.50 11.43
CA ARG A 95 0.76 -30.14 11.08
C ARG A 95 0.58 -31.46 10.32
N ALA A 96 -0.30 -32.34 10.81
CA ALA A 96 -0.54 -33.64 10.18
C ALA A 96 -1.20 -33.48 8.80
N PHE A 97 -2.12 -32.53 8.67
CA PHE A 97 -2.80 -32.29 7.40
C PHE A 97 -1.90 -31.61 6.37
N SER A 98 -1.06 -30.66 6.78
CA SER A 98 -0.03 -30.08 5.90
C SER A 98 0.92 -31.16 5.36
N ALA A 99 1.38 -32.09 6.20
CA ALA A 99 2.21 -33.21 5.76
C ALA A 99 1.47 -34.13 4.74
N PHE A 100 0.16 -34.33 4.92
CA PHE A 100 -0.66 -35.01 3.93
C PHE A 100 -0.73 -34.23 2.60
N LEU A 101 -0.97 -32.91 2.65
CA LEU A 101 -1.07 -32.05 1.47
C LEU A 101 0.20 -32.05 0.61
N GLU A 102 1.38 -32.12 1.23
CA GLU A 102 2.67 -32.22 0.53
C GLU A 102 2.75 -33.43 -0.41
N SER A 103 2.09 -34.53 -0.06
CA SER A 103 2.05 -35.76 -0.87
C SER A 103 0.77 -35.88 -1.72
N MET A 104 -0.15 -34.92 -1.64
CA MET A 104 -1.43 -34.96 -2.35
C MET A 104 -1.25 -34.85 -3.86
N THR A 105 -2.02 -35.66 -4.60
CA THR A 105 -2.12 -35.64 -6.06
C THR A 105 -3.41 -34.97 -6.52
N ALA A 106 -3.51 -34.60 -7.81
CA ALA A 106 -4.73 -34.02 -8.36
C ALA A 106 -5.93 -34.99 -8.25
N GLU A 107 -5.69 -36.29 -8.41
CA GLU A 107 -6.70 -37.35 -8.32
C GLU A 107 -7.29 -37.52 -6.91
N ASP A 108 -6.51 -37.19 -5.87
CA ASP A 108 -6.95 -37.23 -4.48
C ASP A 108 -7.99 -36.13 -4.18
N ALA A 109 -7.82 -34.95 -4.78
CA ALA A 109 -8.49 -33.72 -4.34
C ALA A 109 -10.04 -33.82 -4.32
N PRO A 110 -10.73 -34.35 -5.35
CA PRO A 110 -12.18 -34.52 -5.29
C PRO A 110 -12.65 -35.48 -4.18
N GLN A 111 -11.81 -36.42 -3.75
CA GLN A 111 -12.16 -37.35 -2.65
C GLN A 111 -12.00 -36.68 -1.28
N ILE A 112 -10.97 -35.83 -1.14
CA ILE A 112 -10.70 -35.04 0.06
C ILE A 112 -11.76 -33.96 0.25
N GLU A 113 -12.18 -33.29 -0.82
CA GLU A 113 -13.33 -32.38 -0.77
C GLU A 113 -14.59 -33.09 -0.24
N ARG A 114 -14.92 -34.26 -0.80
CA ARG A 114 -16.08 -35.03 -0.33
C ARG A 114 -15.95 -35.45 1.14
N LEU A 115 -14.73 -35.61 1.64
CA LEU A 115 -14.47 -35.86 3.06
C LEU A 115 -14.81 -34.62 3.89
N PHE A 116 -14.33 -33.43 3.52
CA PHE A 116 -14.71 -32.16 4.17
C PHE A 116 -16.21 -31.96 4.19
N THR A 117 -16.89 -32.11 3.05
CA THR A 117 -18.35 -31.97 2.93
C THR A 117 -19.11 -32.95 3.85
N ARG A 118 -18.64 -34.19 4.00
CA ARG A 118 -19.25 -35.15 4.96
C ARG A 118 -19.01 -34.75 6.41
N MET A 119 -17.81 -34.25 6.74
CA MET A 119 -17.46 -33.83 8.09
C MET A 119 -18.25 -32.58 8.51
N ASP A 120 -18.39 -31.61 7.61
CA ASP A 120 -19.22 -30.41 7.80
C ASP A 120 -20.68 -30.76 8.10
N ARG A 121 -21.27 -31.66 7.29
CA ARG A 121 -22.64 -32.18 7.54
C ARG A 121 -22.79 -32.94 8.87
N SER A 122 -21.69 -33.42 9.44
CA SER A 122 -21.68 -34.06 10.77
C SER A 122 -21.40 -33.08 11.92
N GLY A 123 -21.33 -31.77 11.63
CA GLY A 123 -21.10 -30.70 12.61
C GLY A 123 -19.63 -30.39 12.88
N ALA A 124 -18.69 -30.94 12.11
CA ALA A 124 -17.28 -30.57 12.23
C ALA A 124 -17.02 -29.25 11.50
N THR A 125 -16.47 -28.25 12.18
CA THR A 125 -16.11 -26.96 11.57
C THR A 125 -14.60 -26.88 11.32
N PHE A 126 -14.23 -26.28 10.19
CA PHE A 126 -12.83 -26.04 9.79
C PHE A 126 -12.54 -24.57 9.50
N GLN A 127 -13.49 -23.68 9.82
CA GLN A 127 -13.35 -22.25 9.58
C GLN A 127 -12.25 -21.62 10.45
N ASP A 128 -12.12 -22.08 11.70
CA ASP A 128 -11.22 -21.45 12.69
C ASP A 128 -9.74 -21.86 12.57
N ASP A 129 -9.40 -22.84 11.73
CA ASP A 129 -8.04 -23.39 11.68
C ASP A 129 -7.36 -23.37 10.30
N HIS A 130 -7.98 -22.73 9.31
CA HIS A 130 -7.46 -22.61 7.93
C HIS A 130 -7.17 -23.94 7.21
N THR A 131 -7.63 -25.08 7.73
CA THR A 131 -7.30 -26.41 7.15
C THR A 131 -7.94 -26.59 5.78
N PHE A 132 -9.18 -26.13 5.60
CA PHE A 132 -9.85 -26.16 4.31
C PHE A 132 -9.21 -25.17 3.31
N GLU A 133 -8.74 -24.01 3.79
CA GLU A 133 -8.01 -23.06 2.93
C GLU A 133 -6.72 -23.66 2.37
N ALA A 134 -5.92 -24.32 3.22
CA ALA A 134 -4.70 -24.99 2.81
C ALA A 134 -4.99 -26.11 1.78
N PHE A 135 -6.11 -26.81 1.93
CA PHE A 135 -6.58 -27.77 0.93
C PHE A 135 -6.92 -27.09 -0.40
N MET A 136 -7.69 -25.99 -0.40
CA MET A 136 -8.07 -25.27 -1.61
C MET A 136 -6.86 -24.66 -2.33
N GLU A 137 -5.89 -24.15 -1.56
CA GLU A 137 -4.60 -23.68 -2.08
C GLU A 137 -3.87 -24.85 -2.78
N ARG A 138 -3.67 -25.97 -2.09
CA ARG A 138 -3.00 -27.14 -2.67
C ARG A 138 -3.73 -27.72 -3.88
N TRP A 139 -5.06 -27.76 -3.87
CA TRP A 139 -5.83 -28.18 -5.04
C TRP A 139 -5.62 -27.21 -6.20
N GLY A 140 -5.59 -25.91 -5.95
CA GLY A 140 -5.25 -24.90 -6.94
C GLY A 140 -3.86 -25.09 -7.56
N GLU A 141 -2.86 -25.53 -6.80
CA GLU A 141 -1.53 -25.83 -7.33
C GLU A 141 -1.52 -27.04 -8.27
N LEU A 142 -2.32 -28.07 -7.94
CA LEU A 142 -2.32 -29.38 -8.61
C LEU A 142 -3.27 -29.45 -9.80
N ASP A 143 -4.47 -28.88 -9.66
CA ASP A 143 -5.55 -28.87 -10.64
C ASP A 143 -6.49 -27.69 -10.39
N ALA A 144 -6.04 -26.49 -10.73
CA ALA A 144 -6.81 -25.27 -10.56
C ALA A 144 -8.14 -25.27 -11.32
N GLN A 145 -8.19 -25.88 -12.50
CA GLN A 145 -9.42 -25.94 -13.30
C GLN A 145 -10.46 -26.83 -12.62
N GLY A 146 -10.05 -27.98 -12.08
CA GLY A 146 -10.91 -28.84 -11.27
C GLY A 146 -11.41 -28.15 -10.00
N ALA A 147 -10.52 -27.45 -9.28
CA ALA A 147 -10.88 -26.70 -8.08
C ALA A 147 -11.88 -25.55 -8.38
N MET A 148 -11.65 -24.82 -9.47
CA MET A 148 -12.55 -23.75 -9.93
C MET A 148 -13.90 -24.29 -10.39
N LYS A 149 -13.91 -25.39 -11.13
CA LYS A 149 -15.15 -26.06 -11.54
C LYS A 149 -15.96 -26.49 -10.31
N TRP A 150 -15.31 -27.08 -9.31
CA TRP A 150 -15.99 -27.41 -8.05
C TRP A 150 -16.58 -26.17 -7.38
N LEU A 151 -15.83 -25.07 -7.33
CA LEU A 151 -16.31 -23.83 -6.73
C LEU A 151 -17.54 -23.26 -7.46
N GLU A 152 -17.56 -23.34 -8.80
CA GLU A 152 -18.70 -22.94 -9.64
C GLU A 152 -19.93 -23.83 -9.37
N GLU A 153 -19.74 -25.15 -9.27
CA GLU A 153 -20.81 -26.13 -9.04
C GLU A 153 -21.38 -26.08 -7.60
N ASN A 154 -20.54 -25.72 -6.62
CA ASN A 154 -20.90 -25.71 -5.20
C ASN A 154 -21.39 -24.35 -4.69
N ARG A 155 -21.59 -23.35 -5.57
CA ARG A 155 -22.15 -22.02 -5.26
C ARG A 155 -23.66 -22.04 -4.99
N GLY A 156 -24.13 -23.02 -4.22
CA GLY A 156 -25.53 -23.18 -3.86
C GLY A 156 -26.06 -22.00 -3.04
N PRO A 157 -27.40 -21.88 -2.90
CA PRO A 157 -28.04 -20.73 -2.25
C PRO A 157 -27.70 -20.56 -0.76
N THR A 158 -27.12 -21.60 -0.13
CA THR A 158 -26.69 -21.58 1.28
C THR A 158 -25.20 -21.30 1.46
N ALA A 159 -24.42 -21.25 0.37
CA ALA A 159 -23.01 -20.93 0.46
C ALA A 159 -22.84 -19.45 0.79
N ASN A 160 -22.03 -19.14 1.81
CA ASN A 160 -21.68 -17.77 2.12
C ASN A 160 -20.87 -17.18 0.94
N PRO A 161 -21.35 -16.11 0.27
CA PRO A 161 -20.64 -15.52 -0.86
C PRO A 161 -19.20 -15.11 -0.53
N GLY A 162 -18.95 -14.66 0.71
CA GLY A 162 -17.61 -14.26 1.15
C GLY A 162 -16.63 -15.43 1.20
N ASP A 163 -17.07 -16.61 1.64
CA ASP A 163 -16.22 -17.81 1.70
C ASP A 163 -15.84 -18.27 0.30
N MET A 164 -16.78 -18.20 -0.66
CA MET A 164 -16.52 -18.61 -2.04
C MET A 164 -15.52 -17.68 -2.74
N GLU A 165 -15.64 -16.37 -2.54
CA GLU A 165 -14.66 -15.39 -3.05
C GLU A 165 -13.27 -15.60 -2.41
N TRP A 166 -13.24 -15.92 -1.12
CA TRP A 166 -12.02 -16.25 -0.41
C TRP A 166 -11.33 -17.50 -0.97
N TYR A 167 -12.06 -18.60 -1.15
CA TYR A 167 -11.51 -19.83 -1.75
C TYR A 167 -11.09 -19.62 -3.20
N ARG A 168 -11.86 -18.86 -3.99
CA ARG A 168 -11.49 -18.45 -5.35
C ARG A 168 -10.12 -17.77 -5.37
N ASN A 169 -9.92 -16.80 -4.47
CA ASN A 169 -8.66 -16.09 -4.34
C ASN A 169 -7.49 -17.01 -3.95
N ARG A 170 -7.73 -18.00 -3.08
CA ARG A 170 -6.72 -19.01 -2.72
C ARG A 170 -6.33 -19.87 -3.93
N ILE A 171 -7.32 -20.40 -4.65
CA ILE A 171 -7.08 -21.21 -5.87
C ILE A 171 -6.28 -20.40 -6.90
N PHE A 172 -6.71 -19.17 -7.20
CA PHE A 172 -6.02 -18.33 -8.19
C PHE A 172 -4.60 -17.96 -7.78
N THR A 173 -4.39 -17.65 -6.50
CA THR A 173 -3.04 -17.35 -5.99
C THR A 173 -2.13 -18.56 -6.14
N ALA A 174 -2.62 -19.75 -5.77
CA ALA A 174 -1.88 -21.00 -5.86
C ALA A 174 -1.58 -21.39 -7.31
N TRP A 175 -2.59 -21.32 -8.18
CA TRP A 175 -2.46 -21.61 -9.59
C TRP A 175 -1.47 -20.66 -10.27
N ALA A 176 -1.60 -19.36 -10.01
CA ALA A 176 -0.71 -18.38 -10.59
C ALA A 176 0.71 -18.48 -10.00
N ALA A 177 0.87 -19.12 -8.83
CA ALA A 177 2.17 -19.43 -8.28
C ALA A 177 2.85 -20.66 -8.86
N SER A 178 2.09 -21.67 -9.26
CA SER A 178 2.62 -22.85 -9.94
C SER A 178 2.83 -22.59 -11.44
N GLU A 179 1.83 -21.99 -12.11
CA GLU A 179 1.74 -21.87 -13.56
C GLU A 179 1.18 -20.50 -14.02
N PRO A 180 1.91 -19.39 -13.80
CA PRO A 180 1.42 -18.03 -14.02
C PRO A 180 0.89 -17.78 -15.44
N GLU A 181 1.56 -18.30 -16.48
CA GLU A 181 1.14 -18.08 -17.87
C GLU A 181 -0.17 -18.80 -18.20
N LYS A 182 -0.35 -20.03 -17.68
CA LYS A 182 -1.59 -20.79 -17.90
C LYS A 182 -2.76 -20.13 -17.17
N ALA A 183 -2.53 -19.68 -15.93
CA ALA A 183 -3.53 -18.97 -15.15
C ALA A 183 -3.97 -17.67 -15.86
N LEU A 184 -3.00 -16.85 -16.28
CA LEU A 184 -3.27 -15.60 -17.02
C LEU A 184 -4.03 -15.84 -18.33
N LYS A 185 -3.58 -16.82 -19.12
CA LYS A 185 -4.24 -17.19 -20.37
C LYS A 185 -5.70 -17.62 -20.13
N TRP A 186 -5.92 -18.46 -19.12
CA TRP A 186 -7.27 -18.89 -18.77
C TRP A 186 -8.15 -17.72 -18.32
N ALA A 187 -7.60 -16.77 -17.55
CA ALA A 187 -8.34 -15.60 -17.11
C ALA A 187 -8.72 -14.68 -18.29
N ASP A 188 -7.79 -14.48 -19.24
CA ASP A 188 -8.05 -13.76 -20.50
C ASP A 188 -9.16 -14.45 -21.31
N GLU A 189 -9.16 -15.78 -21.42
CA GLU A 189 -10.18 -16.56 -22.12
C GLU A 189 -11.56 -16.49 -21.45
N LYS A 190 -11.61 -16.36 -20.11
CA LYS A 190 -12.87 -16.23 -19.36
C LYS A 190 -13.55 -14.86 -19.59
N GLY A 191 -12.77 -13.81 -19.89
CA GLY A 191 -13.29 -12.48 -20.19
C GLY A 191 -13.94 -11.74 -19.02
N ASP A 192 -13.80 -12.27 -17.79
CA ASP A 192 -14.28 -11.62 -16.56
C ASP A 192 -13.17 -10.68 -16.01
N PRO A 193 -13.42 -9.36 -15.90
CA PRO A 193 -12.42 -8.41 -15.43
C PRO A 193 -11.97 -8.62 -13.98
N GLU A 194 -12.85 -9.10 -13.10
CA GLU A 194 -12.54 -9.34 -11.69
C GLU A 194 -11.63 -10.56 -11.55
N VAL A 195 -11.98 -11.65 -12.24
CA VAL A 195 -11.14 -12.86 -12.32
C VAL A 195 -9.78 -12.53 -12.92
N SER A 196 -9.75 -11.75 -14.00
CA SER A 196 -8.50 -11.31 -14.65
C SER A 196 -7.61 -10.51 -13.70
N ARG A 197 -8.21 -9.62 -12.89
CA ARG A 197 -7.48 -8.85 -11.88
C ARG A 197 -6.91 -9.75 -10.77
N ASP A 198 -7.73 -10.65 -10.21
CA ASP A 198 -7.34 -11.53 -9.10
C ASP A 198 -6.21 -12.48 -9.52
N VAL A 199 -6.36 -13.14 -10.67
CA VAL A 199 -5.34 -14.04 -11.25
C VAL A 199 -4.04 -13.28 -11.55
N PHE A 200 -4.15 -12.09 -12.14
CA PHE A 200 -2.98 -11.25 -12.41
C PHE A 200 -2.23 -10.86 -11.14
N ARG A 201 -2.94 -10.48 -10.08
CA ARG A 201 -2.33 -10.16 -8.78
C ARG A 201 -1.61 -11.39 -8.21
N GLY A 202 -2.22 -12.57 -8.25
CA GLY A 202 -1.59 -13.82 -7.84
C GLY A 202 -0.33 -14.13 -8.65
N ALA A 203 -0.39 -13.98 -9.97
CA ALA A 203 0.74 -14.24 -10.87
C ALA A 203 1.91 -13.32 -10.57
N ILE A 204 1.63 -12.02 -10.41
CA ILE A 204 2.64 -11.03 -10.00
C ILE A 204 3.25 -11.39 -8.66
N ALA A 205 2.44 -11.70 -7.64
CA ALA A 205 2.94 -12.01 -6.30
C ALA A 205 3.88 -13.23 -6.29
N ALA A 206 3.56 -14.25 -7.08
CA ALA A 206 4.39 -15.45 -7.15
C ALA A 206 5.63 -15.29 -8.02
N LEU A 207 5.49 -14.62 -9.17
CA LEU A 207 6.64 -14.25 -9.99
C LEU A 207 7.59 -13.34 -9.20
N ALA A 208 7.09 -12.41 -8.39
CA ALA A 208 7.94 -11.53 -7.59
C ALA A 208 8.85 -12.27 -6.59
N GLN A 209 8.46 -13.48 -6.16
CA GLN A 209 9.26 -14.30 -5.27
C GLN A 209 10.31 -15.14 -6.02
N LYS A 210 9.96 -15.63 -7.23
CA LYS A 210 10.81 -16.56 -8.00
C LYS A 210 11.67 -15.86 -9.06
N ASP A 211 11.09 -14.89 -9.75
CA ASP A 211 11.66 -14.14 -10.86
C ASP A 211 11.08 -12.70 -10.87
N PRO A 212 11.61 -11.79 -10.03
CA PRO A 212 11.12 -10.43 -9.93
C PRO A 212 11.27 -9.63 -11.24
N VAL A 213 12.21 -10.01 -12.10
CA VAL A 213 12.40 -9.37 -13.42
C VAL A 213 11.22 -9.68 -14.34
N ARG A 214 10.80 -10.94 -14.37
CA ARG A 214 9.63 -11.36 -15.14
C ARG A 214 8.35 -10.74 -14.60
N ALA A 215 8.19 -10.65 -13.27
CA ALA A 215 7.04 -9.97 -12.65
C ALA A 215 6.96 -8.49 -13.10
N TRP A 216 8.09 -7.79 -13.09
CA TRP A 216 8.18 -6.42 -13.59
C TRP A 216 7.82 -6.30 -15.08
N ARG A 217 8.38 -7.14 -15.95
CA ARG A 217 8.06 -7.13 -17.39
C ARG A 217 6.58 -7.38 -17.64
N LEU A 218 6.00 -8.35 -16.95
CA LEU A 218 4.57 -8.64 -17.05
C LEU A 218 3.72 -7.44 -16.61
N THR A 219 4.18 -6.67 -15.62
CA THR A 219 3.52 -5.43 -15.20
C THR A 219 3.55 -4.38 -16.30
N LEU A 220 4.71 -4.17 -16.93
CA LEU A 220 4.85 -3.24 -18.05
C LEU A 220 3.94 -3.60 -19.22
N GLU A 221 3.82 -4.90 -19.52
CA GLU A 221 2.98 -5.43 -20.60
C GLU A 221 1.48 -5.24 -20.33
N ARG A 222 1.03 -5.51 -19.10
CA ARG A 222 -0.40 -5.62 -18.77
C ARG A 222 -0.99 -4.39 -18.08
N CYS A 223 -0.19 -3.45 -17.60
CA CYS A 223 -0.66 -2.23 -16.96
C CYS A 223 -0.17 -0.92 -17.63
N PRO A 224 0.07 -0.85 -18.95
CA PRO A 224 0.77 0.29 -19.55
C PRO A 224 0.07 1.63 -19.33
N ASP A 225 -1.26 1.61 -19.26
CA ASP A 225 -2.11 2.80 -19.24
C ASP A 225 -3.08 2.81 -18.03
N ASP A 226 -2.82 1.99 -17.01
CA ASP A 226 -3.61 1.90 -15.76
C ASP A 226 -2.72 2.18 -14.54
N PRO A 227 -2.60 3.46 -14.12
CA PRO A 227 -1.71 3.86 -13.03
C PRO A 227 -2.16 3.32 -11.67
N GLN A 228 -3.47 3.09 -11.47
CA GLN A 228 -3.98 2.55 -10.22
C GLN A 228 -3.55 1.10 -10.07
N ARG A 229 -3.84 0.26 -11.07
CA ARG A 229 -3.43 -1.14 -11.08
C ARG A 229 -1.91 -1.28 -11.03
N ALA A 230 -1.18 -0.42 -11.74
CA ALA A 230 0.27 -0.37 -11.68
C ALA A 230 0.78 -0.11 -10.26
N SER A 231 0.19 0.86 -9.54
CA SER A 231 0.53 1.17 -8.15
C SER A 231 0.29 -0.02 -7.20
N GLU A 232 -0.84 -0.72 -7.34
CA GLU A 232 -1.16 -1.93 -6.58
C GLU A 232 -0.12 -3.03 -6.81
N VAL A 233 0.29 -3.23 -8.06
CA VAL A 233 1.35 -4.17 -8.43
C VAL A 233 2.70 -3.74 -7.84
N MET A 234 3.08 -2.46 -7.93
CA MET A 234 4.34 -1.97 -7.35
C MET A 234 4.41 -2.22 -5.85
N ASN A 235 3.29 -2.04 -5.14
CA ASN A 235 3.21 -2.36 -3.71
C ASN A 235 3.44 -3.85 -3.45
N THR A 236 2.88 -4.72 -4.29
CA THR A 236 3.05 -6.19 -4.19
C THR A 236 4.51 -6.60 -4.45
N LEU A 237 5.13 -6.04 -5.49
CA LEU A 237 6.53 -6.31 -5.84
C LEU A 237 7.48 -5.81 -4.73
N ALA A 238 7.28 -4.58 -4.25
CA ALA A 238 8.07 -4.01 -3.16
C ALA A 238 7.94 -4.85 -1.87
N GLU A 239 6.73 -5.30 -1.55
CA GLU A 239 6.51 -6.18 -0.39
C GLU A 239 7.20 -7.53 -0.53
N SER A 240 7.18 -8.13 -1.73
CA SER A 240 7.91 -9.36 -2.00
C SER A 240 9.42 -9.17 -1.79
N ALA A 241 9.97 -8.04 -2.28
CA ALA A 241 11.39 -7.73 -2.11
C ALA A 241 11.77 -7.52 -0.62
N VAL A 242 10.90 -6.86 0.15
CA VAL A 242 11.07 -6.72 1.60
C VAL A 242 11.03 -8.07 2.31
N ARG A 243 10.13 -8.99 1.92
CA ARG A 243 10.12 -10.35 2.48
C ARG A 243 11.39 -11.13 2.17
N ALA A 244 11.96 -10.93 0.98
CA ALA A 244 13.15 -11.65 0.53
C ALA A 244 14.44 -11.19 1.23
N GLY A 245 14.56 -9.91 1.58
CA GLY A 245 15.82 -9.38 2.13
C GLY A 245 15.71 -8.04 2.86
N GLY A 246 14.54 -7.69 3.38
CA GLY A 246 14.30 -6.41 4.05
C GLY A 246 14.52 -5.20 3.13
N THR A 247 15.11 -4.13 3.67
CA THR A 247 15.42 -2.91 2.90
C THR A 247 16.47 -3.17 1.82
N GLU A 248 17.44 -4.05 2.06
CA GLU A 248 18.47 -4.42 1.08
C GLU A 248 17.85 -5.17 -0.12
N GLY A 249 16.96 -6.13 0.15
CA GLY A 249 16.23 -6.85 -0.90
C GLY A 249 15.41 -5.90 -1.78
N MET A 250 14.80 -4.87 -1.18
CA MET A 250 14.05 -3.85 -1.90
C MET A 250 14.94 -2.96 -2.78
N GLU A 251 16.13 -2.56 -2.32
CA GLU A 251 17.09 -1.81 -3.14
C GLU A 251 17.59 -2.64 -4.32
N GLN A 252 17.95 -3.90 -4.07
CA GLN A 252 18.39 -4.83 -5.12
C GLN A 252 17.29 -5.04 -6.17
N TRP A 253 16.05 -5.20 -5.75
CA TRP A 253 14.90 -5.28 -6.64
C TRP A 253 14.76 -4.02 -7.51
N PHE A 254 14.81 -2.83 -6.90
CA PHE A 254 14.71 -1.55 -7.61
C PHE A 254 15.84 -1.36 -8.63
N GLN A 255 17.08 -1.68 -8.27
CA GLN A 255 18.23 -1.64 -9.17
C GLN A 255 18.05 -2.61 -10.35
N THR A 256 17.53 -3.81 -10.08
CA THR A 256 17.28 -4.81 -11.12
C THR A 256 16.26 -4.29 -12.13
N MET A 257 15.16 -3.70 -11.68
CA MET A 257 14.13 -3.16 -12.58
C MET A 257 14.65 -2.00 -13.42
N THR A 258 15.39 -1.07 -12.80
CA THR A 258 15.93 0.10 -13.51
C THR A 258 16.99 -0.27 -14.56
N ALA A 259 17.64 -1.43 -14.41
CA ALA A 259 18.56 -2.00 -15.40
C ALA A 259 17.84 -2.62 -16.62
N VAL A 260 16.58 -3.04 -16.49
CA VAL A 260 15.78 -3.52 -17.63
C VAL A 260 15.46 -2.33 -18.52
N LYS A 261 15.92 -2.34 -19.78
CA LYS A 261 15.54 -1.33 -20.77
C LYS A 261 14.08 -1.51 -21.15
N GLY A 262 13.23 -0.54 -20.84
CA GLY A 262 11.84 -0.49 -21.31
C GLY A 262 11.70 0.28 -22.63
N ASP A 263 10.45 0.40 -23.07
CA ASP A 263 9.99 0.95 -24.35
C ASP A 263 9.85 2.49 -24.37
N GLY A 264 10.65 3.22 -23.59
CA GLY A 264 10.63 4.68 -23.55
C GLY A 264 9.72 5.26 -22.46
N ASN A 265 8.70 6.05 -22.84
CA ASN A 265 7.93 6.87 -21.89
C ASN A 265 7.13 6.05 -20.85
N LYS A 266 6.62 4.87 -21.21
CA LYS A 266 5.79 4.03 -20.31
C LYS A 266 6.63 3.47 -19.16
N ASP A 267 7.86 3.04 -19.45
CA ASP A 267 8.86 2.66 -18.46
C ASP A 267 9.17 3.80 -17.47
N GLY A 268 9.23 5.03 -17.95
CA GLY A 268 9.44 6.22 -17.11
C GLY A 268 8.37 6.37 -16.02
N ALA A 269 7.09 6.32 -16.38
CA ALA A 269 5.99 6.44 -15.42
C ALA A 269 5.98 5.29 -14.40
N MET A 270 6.24 4.07 -14.86
CA MET A 270 6.29 2.89 -14.00
C MET A 270 7.44 2.96 -12.99
N ARG A 271 8.60 3.46 -13.40
CA ARG A 271 9.73 3.69 -12.47
C ARG A 271 9.44 4.77 -11.44
N VAL A 272 8.63 5.78 -11.77
CA VAL A 272 8.16 6.77 -10.78
C VAL A 272 7.26 6.10 -9.75
N LEU A 273 6.32 5.25 -10.17
CA LEU A 273 5.47 4.47 -9.25
C LEU A 273 6.28 3.51 -8.38
N ALA A 274 7.28 2.82 -8.96
CA ALA A 274 8.20 1.99 -8.20
C ALA A 274 8.98 2.82 -7.19
N THR A 275 9.41 4.02 -7.56
CA THR A 275 10.11 4.95 -6.67
C THR A 275 9.23 5.35 -5.49
N ASP A 276 7.95 5.62 -5.74
CA ASP A 276 6.98 5.92 -4.70
C ASP A 276 6.78 4.76 -3.71
N ALA A 277 6.67 3.53 -4.23
CA ALA A 277 6.48 2.33 -3.42
C ALA A 277 7.71 2.04 -2.53
N VAL A 278 8.92 2.13 -3.09
CA VAL A 278 10.16 1.94 -2.33
C VAL A 278 10.32 3.01 -1.25
N ALA A 279 10.12 4.28 -1.60
CA ALA A 279 10.20 5.39 -0.65
C ALA A 279 9.24 5.20 0.54
N ALA A 280 8.00 4.76 0.28
CA ALA A 280 7.02 4.52 1.33
C ALA A 280 7.44 3.40 2.29
N ARG A 281 8.00 2.30 1.76
CA ARG A 281 8.48 1.17 2.58
C ARG A 281 9.76 1.51 3.34
N MET A 282 10.70 2.23 2.73
CA MET A 282 11.89 2.75 3.42
C MET A 282 11.51 3.68 4.56
N ALA A 283 10.56 4.59 4.34
CA ALA A 283 10.05 5.49 5.38
C ALA A 283 9.35 4.75 6.53
N HIS A 284 8.73 3.61 6.24
CA HIS A 284 8.17 2.71 7.25
C HIS A 284 9.24 2.05 8.12
N ALA A 285 10.41 1.72 7.55
CA ALA A 285 11.55 1.20 8.31
C ALA A 285 12.19 2.31 9.15
N SER A 286 12.49 3.46 8.54
CA SER A 286 12.80 4.71 9.25
C SER A 286 12.62 5.93 8.36
N ARG A 287 12.21 7.06 8.95
CA ARG A 287 12.00 8.32 8.21
C ARG A 287 13.29 8.78 7.53
N GLU A 288 14.41 8.64 8.23
CA GLU A 288 15.75 8.99 7.76
C GLU A 288 16.16 8.14 6.55
N GLN A 289 15.97 6.82 6.58
CA GLN A 289 16.27 5.96 5.43
C GLN A 289 15.39 6.31 4.23
N GLY A 290 14.08 6.56 4.46
CA GLY A 290 13.18 7.02 3.41
C GLY A 290 13.66 8.31 2.74
N ALA A 291 14.04 9.31 3.53
CA ALA A 291 14.56 10.58 3.02
C ALA A 291 15.90 10.44 2.29
N GLN A 292 16.83 9.63 2.82
CA GLN A 292 18.11 9.36 2.17
C GLN A 292 17.92 8.66 0.82
N TRP A 293 17.06 7.65 0.79
CA TRP A 293 16.74 6.90 -0.42
C TRP A 293 16.12 7.81 -1.49
N VAL A 294 15.13 8.64 -1.12
CA VAL A 294 14.50 9.61 -2.02
C VAL A 294 15.51 10.62 -2.56
N ALA A 295 16.41 11.13 -1.71
CA ALA A 295 17.46 12.05 -2.13
C ALA A 295 18.40 11.42 -3.16
N ALA A 296 18.75 10.14 -3.00
CA ALA A 296 19.57 9.39 -3.95
C ALA A 296 18.91 9.18 -5.32
N GLN A 297 17.58 9.30 -5.41
CA GLN A 297 16.83 9.22 -6.67
C GLN A 297 16.48 10.59 -7.27
N ALA A 298 16.76 11.70 -6.57
CA ALA A 298 16.23 13.02 -6.91
C ALA A 298 16.85 13.65 -8.18
N ASP A 299 17.96 13.10 -8.67
CA ASP A 299 18.62 13.49 -9.94
C ASP A 299 18.28 12.55 -11.10
N LYS A 300 17.51 11.47 -10.86
CA LYS A 300 17.21 10.44 -11.86
C LYS A 300 16.01 10.83 -12.73
N PRO A 301 15.93 10.33 -13.98
CA PRO A 301 14.78 10.60 -14.86
C PRO A 301 13.43 10.18 -14.26
N TRP A 302 13.44 9.13 -13.42
CA TRP A 302 12.28 8.56 -12.71
C TRP A 302 12.09 9.09 -11.28
N ARG A 303 12.72 10.22 -10.95
CA ARG A 303 12.43 10.97 -9.73
C ARG A 303 10.92 11.08 -9.50
N SER A 304 10.49 10.90 -8.25
CA SER A 304 9.13 11.21 -7.80
C SER A 304 9.10 12.46 -6.91
N ASP A 305 8.49 13.54 -7.40
CA ASP A 305 8.21 14.73 -6.58
C ASP A 305 7.23 14.40 -5.43
N GLY A 306 6.30 13.46 -5.65
CA GLY A 306 5.40 12.97 -4.60
C GLY A 306 6.15 12.29 -3.46
N ALA A 307 7.18 11.48 -3.76
CA ALA A 307 8.03 10.86 -2.74
C ALA A 307 8.83 11.91 -1.95
N ILE A 308 9.35 12.94 -2.64
CA ILE A 308 10.04 14.08 -2.01
C ILE A 308 9.10 14.79 -1.03
N VAL A 309 7.88 15.13 -1.45
CA VAL A 309 6.88 15.77 -0.59
C VAL A 309 6.58 14.93 0.65
N ARG A 310 6.37 13.61 0.48
CA ARG A 310 6.05 12.72 1.61
C ARG A 310 7.22 12.60 2.59
N ALA A 311 8.45 12.46 2.09
CA ALA A 311 9.65 12.41 2.92
C ALA A 311 9.87 13.76 3.66
N ALA A 312 9.75 14.88 2.97
CA ALA A 312 9.83 16.23 3.55
C ALA A 312 8.82 16.38 4.69
N ARG A 313 7.56 16.00 4.46
CA ARG A 313 6.49 16.06 5.46
C ARG A 313 6.79 15.18 6.67
N ALA A 314 7.26 13.95 6.44
CA ALA A 314 7.60 13.03 7.53
C ALA A 314 8.75 13.57 8.40
N MET A 315 9.77 14.18 7.78
CA MET A 315 10.86 14.83 8.49
C MET A 315 10.39 16.08 9.24
N ALA A 316 9.58 16.92 8.60
CA ALA A 316 9.13 18.19 9.14
C ALA A 316 8.21 18.04 10.35
N ALA A 317 7.51 16.90 10.46
CA ALA A 317 6.75 16.56 11.65
C ALA A 317 7.63 16.37 12.91
N ALA A 318 8.93 16.09 12.74
CA ALA A 318 9.90 15.98 13.82
C ALA A 318 10.81 17.21 13.94
N ASP A 319 11.33 17.69 12.81
CA ASP A 319 12.25 18.82 12.73
C ASP A 319 12.03 19.56 11.38
N PRO A 320 11.19 20.62 11.37
CA PRO A 320 10.88 21.35 10.15
C PRO A 320 12.09 22.12 9.58
N GLU A 321 13.03 22.56 10.40
CA GLU A 321 14.24 23.23 9.92
C GLU A 321 15.15 22.25 9.17
N LYS A 322 15.38 21.06 9.74
CA LYS A 322 16.13 19.99 9.08
C LYS A 322 15.47 19.53 7.79
N ALA A 323 14.14 19.40 7.79
CA ALA A 323 13.38 19.04 6.58
C ALA A 323 13.48 20.11 5.48
N ALA A 324 13.50 21.40 5.85
CA ALA A 324 13.61 22.51 4.91
C ALA A 324 15.01 22.51 4.27
N LYS A 325 16.07 22.35 5.08
CA LYS A 325 17.46 22.22 4.61
C LYS A 325 17.64 21.01 3.70
N TRP A 326 17.08 19.86 4.06
CA TRP A 326 17.12 18.65 3.23
C TRP A 326 16.42 18.87 1.89
N SER A 327 15.20 19.41 1.89
CA SER A 327 14.42 19.65 0.68
C SER A 327 15.08 20.67 -0.26
N ALA A 328 15.69 21.72 0.32
CA ALA A 328 16.39 22.76 -0.41
C ALA A 328 17.69 22.30 -1.08
N ALA A 329 18.29 21.20 -0.58
CA ALA A 329 19.50 20.61 -1.15
C ALA A 329 19.23 19.69 -2.35
N LEU A 330 17.96 19.36 -2.62
CA LEU A 330 17.59 18.50 -3.74
C LEU A 330 17.59 19.28 -5.06
N PRO A 331 17.80 18.60 -6.21
CA PRO A 331 17.67 19.23 -7.53
C PRO A 331 16.28 19.86 -7.74
N MET A 332 16.21 20.85 -8.63
CA MET A 332 14.94 21.47 -9.01
C MET A 332 13.98 20.43 -9.62
N GLY A 333 12.70 20.51 -9.24
CA GLY A 333 11.60 19.71 -9.78
C GLY A 333 11.30 20.05 -11.24
N LYS A 334 10.48 19.20 -11.86
CA LYS A 334 10.07 19.37 -13.26
C LYS A 334 8.90 20.36 -13.41
N ASP A 335 8.11 20.53 -12.34
CA ASP A 335 6.98 21.45 -12.32
C ASP A 335 7.48 22.89 -12.09
N PRO A 336 7.32 23.81 -13.06
CA PRO A 336 7.74 25.20 -12.89
C PRO A 336 6.93 25.95 -11.83
N SER A 337 5.73 25.47 -11.47
CA SER A 337 4.90 26.03 -10.40
C SER A 337 5.32 25.59 -9.00
N ASP A 338 6.09 24.48 -8.90
CA ASP A 338 6.67 23.99 -7.65
C ASP A 338 8.08 23.42 -7.88
N PRO A 339 9.07 24.28 -8.17
CA PRO A 339 10.44 23.85 -8.46
C PRO A 339 11.13 23.19 -7.25
N TYR A 340 10.59 23.33 -6.04
CA TYR A 340 11.16 22.75 -4.81
C TYR A 340 10.06 22.11 -3.96
N PRO A 341 9.50 20.97 -4.40
CA PRO A 341 8.28 20.40 -3.84
C PRO A 341 8.44 19.86 -2.41
N GLY A 342 9.66 19.71 -1.88
CA GLY A 342 9.84 19.44 -0.45
C GLY A 342 9.74 20.69 0.43
N VAL A 343 10.16 21.85 -0.10
CA VAL A 343 10.30 23.10 0.66
C VAL A 343 8.94 23.69 0.98
N ARG A 344 8.05 23.81 -0.01
CA ARG A 344 6.72 24.40 0.15
C ARG A 344 5.91 23.71 1.27
N GLN A 345 5.89 22.39 1.28
CA GLN A 345 5.12 21.56 2.21
C GLN A 345 5.77 21.52 3.60
N THR A 346 7.10 21.60 3.67
CA THR A 346 7.81 21.75 4.94
C THR A 346 7.47 23.09 5.59
N VAL A 347 7.56 24.19 4.84
CA VAL A 347 7.33 25.54 5.35
C VAL A 347 5.88 25.75 5.75
N GLU A 348 4.93 25.20 5.01
CA GLU A 348 3.52 25.16 5.41
C GLU A 348 3.33 24.55 6.81
N MET A 349 3.98 23.42 7.10
CA MET A 349 3.90 22.78 8.40
C MET A 349 4.68 23.52 9.48
N TRP A 350 5.81 24.12 9.11
CA TRP A 350 6.62 24.94 10.00
C TRP A 350 5.88 26.21 10.44
N ALA A 351 5.14 26.85 9.52
CA ALA A 351 4.28 28.00 9.82
C ALA A 351 3.23 27.67 10.89
N LYS A 352 2.74 26.42 10.91
CA LYS A 352 1.79 25.95 11.92
C LYS A 352 2.40 25.77 13.31
N THR A 353 3.65 25.31 13.40
CA THR A 353 4.26 24.89 14.68
C THR A 353 5.23 25.91 15.27
N ALA A 354 5.94 26.66 14.43
CA ALA A 354 6.93 27.66 14.85
C ALA A 354 7.07 28.78 13.80
N PRO A 355 6.03 29.63 13.62
CA PRO A 355 5.98 30.64 12.57
C PRO A 355 7.14 31.65 12.64
N GLU A 356 7.63 32.01 13.83
CA GLU A 356 8.76 32.94 13.98
C GLU A 356 10.07 32.35 13.46
N ASN A 357 10.36 31.08 13.78
CA ASN A 357 11.57 30.40 13.30
C ASN A 357 11.51 30.15 11.80
N MET A 358 10.32 29.80 11.30
CA MET A 358 10.05 29.70 9.87
C MET A 358 10.33 31.03 9.15
N ALA A 359 9.79 32.14 9.65
CA ALA A 359 9.96 33.45 9.05
C ALA A 359 11.44 33.87 9.03
N ARG A 360 12.17 33.64 10.13
CA ARG A 360 13.62 33.87 10.20
C ARG A 360 14.37 33.02 9.18
N TRP A 361 14.02 31.75 9.01
CA TRP A 361 14.65 30.90 8.02
C TRP A 361 14.40 31.41 6.58
N VAL A 362 13.19 31.83 6.23
CA VAL A 362 12.92 32.40 4.89
C VAL A 362 13.67 33.71 4.68
N GLU A 363 13.81 34.51 5.73
CA GLU A 363 14.57 35.75 5.73
C GLU A 363 16.08 35.52 5.48
N ASP A 364 16.66 34.56 6.21
CA ASP A 364 18.07 34.17 6.06
C ASP A 364 18.36 33.57 4.67
N ASN A 365 17.32 33.11 3.96
CA ASN A 365 17.40 32.49 2.64
C ASN A 365 16.83 33.38 1.52
N ARG A 366 16.86 34.70 1.71
CA ARG A 366 16.31 35.70 0.76
C ARG A 366 16.83 35.64 -0.67
N THR A 367 18.04 35.17 -0.88
CA THR A 367 18.66 35.08 -2.22
C THR A 367 18.63 33.67 -2.78
N SER A 368 18.08 32.71 -2.04
CA SER A 368 18.03 31.32 -2.45
C SER A 368 17.00 31.10 -3.57
N PRO A 369 17.25 30.14 -4.48
CA PRO A 369 16.31 29.86 -5.57
C PRO A 369 15.02 29.17 -5.08
N TYR A 370 14.99 28.64 -3.85
CA TYR A 370 13.81 28.00 -3.25
C TYR A 370 12.98 28.94 -2.38
N ARG A 371 13.40 30.20 -2.21
CA ARG A 371 12.68 31.19 -1.39
C ARG A 371 11.22 31.32 -1.82
N ASP A 372 10.96 31.42 -3.11
CA ASP A 372 9.61 31.67 -3.61
C ASP A 372 8.69 30.45 -3.36
N SER A 373 9.21 29.22 -3.47
CA SER A 373 8.49 28.01 -3.06
C SER A 373 8.19 28.01 -1.55
N ALA A 374 9.13 28.48 -0.71
CA ALA A 374 8.91 28.63 0.72
C ALA A 374 7.80 29.64 1.01
N VAL A 375 7.86 30.84 0.42
CA VAL A 375 6.84 31.88 0.58
C VAL A 375 5.47 31.39 0.10
N ALA A 376 5.40 30.66 -1.02
CA ALA A 376 4.15 30.07 -1.47
C ALA A 376 3.56 29.07 -0.46
N GLY A 377 4.40 28.33 0.27
CA GLY A 377 3.98 27.48 1.39
C GLY A 377 3.37 28.27 2.55
N ILE A 378 3.99 29.40 2.90
CA ILE A 378 3.48 30.34 3.93
C ILE A 378 2.12 30.90 3.52
N VAL A 379 2.01 31.41 2.30
CA VAL A 379 0.78 31.99 1.75
C VAL A 379 -0.35 30.96 1.80
N ASN A 380 -0.11 29.75 1.31
CA ASN A 380 -1.09 28.66 1.34
C ASN A 380 -1.55 28.29 2.75
N TYR A 381 -0.65 28.35 3.74
CA TYR A 381 -1.01 28.11 5.13
C TYR A 381 -1.97 29.19 5.63
N TYR A 382 -1.61 30.47 5.51
CA TYR A 382 -2.42 31.57 6.02
C TYR A 382 -3.77 31.74 5.31
N VAL A 383 -3.85 31.47 3.99
CA VAL A 383 -5.13 31.42 3.27
C VAL A 383 -6.07 30.38 3.89
N ARG A 384 -5.59 29.16 4.17
CA ARG A 384 -6.41 28.11 4.81
C ARG A 384 -6.74 28.41 6.26
N ALA A 385 -5.89 29.17 6.94
CA ALA A 385 -6.14 29.62 8.31
C ALA A 385 -7.13 30.80 8.38
N GLY A 386 -7.54 31.37 7.24
CA GLY A 386 -8.45 32.52 7.19
C GLY A 386 -7.76 33.88 7.41
N ASP A 387 -6.43 33.92 7.41
CA ASP A 387 -5.64 35.13 7.57
C ASP A 387 -5.17 35.64 6.20
N SER A 388 -6.10 36.26 5.47
CA SER A 388 -5.85 36.77 4.12
C SER A 388 -4.86 37.93 4.10
N GLU A 389 -4.81 38.76 5.15
CA GLU A 389 -3.91 39.91 5.22
C GLU A 389 -2.43 39.48 5.35
N THR A 390 -2.14 38.53 6.25
CA THR A 390 -0.79 37.96 6.36
C THR A 390 -0.41 37.23 5.07
N ALA A 391 -1.33 36.48 4.47
CA ALA A 391 -1.10 35.81 3.20
C ALA A 391 -0.76 36.79 2.07
N GLN A 392 -1.51 37.90 1.94
CA GLN A 392 -1.23 38.95 0.95
C GLN A 392 0.13 39.62 1.19
N THR A 393 0.48 39.89 2.45
CA THR A 393 1.77 40.48 2.82
C THR A 393 2.93 39.62 2.33
N TRP A 394 2.87 38.30 2.56
CA TRP A 394 3.88 37.37 2.06
C TRP A 394 3.86 37.24 0.54
N ALA A 395 2.68 37.14 -0.07
CA ALA A 395 2.51 36.98 -1.52
C ALA A 395 3.15 38.12 -2.32
N ARG A 396 3.04 39.37 -1.82
CA ARG A 396 3.68 40.56 -2.44
C ARG A 396 5.20 40.50 -2.46
N THR A 397 5.83 39.59 -1.71
CA THR A 397 7.27 39.40 -1.71
C THR A 397 7.77 38.43 -2.79
N ILE A 398 6.86 37.78 -3.53
CA ILE A 398 7.21 36.89 -4.66
C ILE A 398 7.18 37.70 -5.96
N PRO A 399 8.24 37.64 -6.80
CA PRO A 399 8.22 38.25 -8.13
C PRO A 399 7.12 37.67 -9.02
N LEU A 400 6.66 38.45 -10.01
CA LEU A 400 5.73 37.94 -11.02
C LEU A 400 6.37 36.77 -11.80
N GLY A 401 5.70 35.62 -11.82
CA GLY A 401 6.19 34.38 -12.44
C GLY A 401 5.27 33.17 -12.18
N PRO A 402 5.70 31.94 -12.55
CA PRO A 402 4.88 30.73 -12.42
C PRO A 402 4.40 30.46 -10.98
N ILE A 403 5.27 30.66 -9.98
CA ILE A 403 4.90 30.48 -8.56
C ILE A 403 3.82 31.49 -8.16
N HIS A 404 3.99 32.77 -8.52
CA HIS A 404 3.00 33.81 -8.26
C HIS A 404 1.65 33.50 -8.91
N GLN A 405 1.64 32.96 -10.13
CA GLN A 405 0.43 32.55 -10.84
C GLN A 405 -0.26 31.34 -10.19
N SER A 406 0.48 30.50 -9.48
CA SER A 406 -0.07 29.35 -8.74
C SER A 406 -0.74 29.71 -7.41
N LEU A 407 -0.58 30.95 -6.93
CA LEU A 407 -1.21 31.41 -5.70
C LEU A 407 -2.72 31.63 -5.91
N PRO A 408 -3.55 31.45 -4.86
CA PRO A 408 -5.00 31.69 -4.94
C PRO A 408 -5.33 33.06 -5.54
N PRO A 409 -6.20 33.15 -6.57
CA PRO A 409 -6.58 34.41 -7.20
C PRO A 409 -7.17 35.44 -6.23
N THR A 410 -7.84 34.96 -5.18
CA THR A 410 -8.46 35.77 -4.12
C THR A 410 -7.46 36.63 -3.32
N LEU A 411 -6.16 36.41 -3.47
CA LEU A 411 -5.13 37.25 -2.87
C LEU A 411 -4.93 38.58 -3.61
N TRP A 412 -5.36 38.65 -4.87
CA TRP A 412 -5.15 39.80 -5.73
C TRP A 412 -6.38 40.68 -5.87
N ASP A 413 -7.57 40.10 -5.68
CA ASP A 413 -8.83 40.84 -5.71
C ASP A 413 -8.98 41.66 -4.42
N PRO A 414 -9.32 42.96 -4.51
CA PRO A 414 -9.71 43.71 -3.34
C PRO A 414 -10.93 43.03 -2.69
N PRO A 415 -11.04 43.01 -1.36
CA PRO A 415 -12.21 42.44 -0.69
C PRO A 415 -13.45 43.12 -1.28
N GLN A 416 -14.31 42.34 -1.94
CA GLN A 416 -15.58 42.86 -2.42
C GLN A 416 -16.34 43.33 -1.19
N THR A 417 -16.44 44.65 -1.04
CA THR A 417 -17.33 45.25 -0.05
C THR A 417 -18.72 44.74 -0.38
N GLN A 418 -19.22 43.79 0.39
CA GLN A 418 -20.63 43.43 0.33
C GLN A 418 -21.39 44.71 0.68
N GLU A 419 -21.99 45.34 -0.32
CA GLU A 419 -22.92 46.44 -0.08
C GLU A 419 -24.04 45.90 0.83
N PRO A 420 -24.34 46.60 1.94
CA PRO A 420 -25.26 46.14 2.97
C PRO A 420 -26.71 46.03 2.51
#